data_AF-A0A8D8I1E9-F1
#
_entry.id   AF-A0A8D8I1E9-F1
#
_cell.length_a   1.000
_cell.length_b   1.000
_cell.length_c   1.000
_cell.angle_alpha   90.00
_cell.angle_beta   90.00
_cell.angle_gamma   90.00
#
_symmetry.space_group_name_H-M   'P 1'
#
loop_
_entity.id
_entity.type
_entity.pdbx_description
1 polymer ?
#
loop_
_entity_poly.entity_id
_entity_poly.type
_entity_poly.pdbx_seq_one_letter_code
_entity_poly.pdbx_strand_id
1 'polypeptide(L)'
;MTEFLRMSGIYWAVTGLDLMRQLDRLNRDEIVDFIRKCHCPVSGGVAACEGHDPHILYTLSAVQILCIYDALDEVDTGAIARYVGSLQQLDGSFFGDKWGEVDTRFSFCAVAIL
;
A
#
# COMPACT_ATOMS: atom_id res chain seq x y z
N MET A 1 -2.20 -6.02 -18.81
CA MET A 1 -3.22 -4.97 -19.07
C MET A 1 -3.92 -4.47 -17.80
N THR A 2 -3.84 -5.16 -16.65
CA THR A 2 -4.50 -4.74 -15.38
C THR A 2 -3.53 -4.57 -14.19
N GLU A 3 -2.22 -4.56 -14.44
CA GLU A 3 -1.19 -4.57 -13.37
C GLU A 3 -1.25 -3.35 -12.46
N PHE A 4 -1.59 -2.18 -13.00
CA PHE A 4 -1.71 -0.93 -12.23
C PHE A 4 -2.85 -0.95 -11.20
N LEU A 5 -3.83 -1.85 -11.32
CA LEU A 5 -4.92 -2.00 -10.34
C LEU A 5 -4.73 -3.15 -9.37
N ARG A 6 -3.64 -3.93 -9.51
CA ARG A 6 -3.55 -5.25 -8.86
C ARG A 6 -3.57 -5.15 -7.34
N MET A 7 -2.75 -4.28 -6.74
CA MET A 7 -2.74 -4.08 -5.29
C MET A 7 -4.10 -3.62 -4.74
N SER A 8 -4.72 -2.61 -5.35
CA SER A 8 -6.03 -2.12 -4.94
C SER A 8 -7.13 -3.17 -5.11
N GLY A 9 -7.09 -3.95 -6.19
CA GLY A 9 -8.01 -5.05 -6.43
C GLY A 9 -7.93 -6.14 -5.35
N ILE A 10 -6.72 -6.47 -4.91
CA ILE A 10 -6.52 -7.39 -3.78
C ILE A 10 -7.11 -6.79 -2.50
N TYR A 11 -6.86 -5.51 -2.21
CA TYR A 11 -7.42 -4.85 -1.04
C TYR A 11 -8.95 -4.89 -1.02
N TRP A 12 -9.61 -4.59 -2.14
CA TRP A 12 -11.08 -4.65 -2.22
C TRP A 12 -11.61 -6.07 -2.02
N ALA A 13 -10.95 -7.08 -2.60
CA ALA A 13 -11.36 -8.48 -2.46
C ALA A 13 -11.16 -8.99 -1.02
N VAL A 14 -10.00 -8.71 -0.43
CA VAL A 14 -9.66 -9.05 0.96
C VAL A 14 -10.64 -8.41 1.92
N THR A 15 -10.86 -7.09 1.82
CA THR A 15 -11.79 -6.35 2.68
C THR A 15 -13.22 -6.86 2.53
N GLY A 16 -13.68 -7.09 1.29
CA GLY A 16 -15.01 -7.62 1.06
C GLY A 16 -15.24 -8.99 1.70
N LEU A 17 -14.26 -9.89 1.60
CA LEU A 17 -14.33 -11.21 2.22
C LEU A 17 -14.19 -11.16 3.74
N ASP A 18 -13.35 -10.30 4.29
CA ASP A 18 -13.22 -10.09 5.73
C ASP A 18 -14.56 -9.62 6.33
N LEU A 19 -15.21 -8.63 5.71
CA LEU A 19 -16.54 -8.16 6.14
C LEU A 19 -17.60 -9.26 6.11
N MET A 20 -17.50 -10.22 5.18
CA MET A 20 -18.38 -11.39 5.10
C MET A 20 -17.96 -12.57 5.99
N ARG A 21 -16.85 -12.44 6.73
CA ARG A 21 -16.22 -13.52 7.51
C ARG A 21 -15.85 -14.75 6.66
N GLN A 22 -15.33 -14.49 5.46
CA GLN A 22 -14.91 -15.49 4.48
C GLN A 22 -13.46 -15.30 4.03
N LEU A 23 -12.61 -14.76 4.91
CA LEU A 23 -11.23 -14.43 4.60
C LEU A 23 -10.38 -15.67 4.27
N ASP A 24 -10.79 -16.84 4.76
CA ASP A 24 -10.22 -18.17 4.51
C ASP A 24 -10.32 -18.61 3.03
N ARG A 25 -11.13 -17.92 2.22
CA ARG A 25 -11.26 -18.20 0.78
C ARG A 25 -10.08 -17.68 -0.06
N LEU A 26 -9.21 -16.86 0.54
CA LEU A 26 -8.00 -16.35 -0.10
C LEU A 26 -6.76 -16.94 0.57
N ASN A 27 -5.72 -17.18 -0.23
CA ASN A 27 -4.43 -17.61 0.30
C ASN A 27 -3.67 -16.40 0.86
N ARG A 28 -3.64 -16.29 2.20
CA ARG A 28 -2.91 -15.24 2.93
C ARG A 28 -1.45 -15.15 2.49
N ASP A 29 -0.75 -16.27 2.43
CA ASP A 29 0.71 -16.28 2.23
C ASP A 29 1.09 -15.85 0.81
N GLU A 30 0.28 -16.19 -0.19
CA GLU A 30 0.45 -15.70 -1.56
C GLU A 30 0.26 -14.18 -1.66
N ILE A 31 -0.73 -13.64 -0.93
CA ILE A 31 -1.01 -12.19 -0.91
C ILE A 31 0.12 -11.43 -0.20
N VAL A 32 0.56 -11.93 0.95
CA VAL A 32 1.68 -11.34 1.71
C VAL A 32 2.98 -11.41 0.90
N ASP A 33 3.28 -12.54 0.24
CA ASP A 33 4.43 -12.66 -0.66
C ASP A 33 4.36 -11.67 -1.84
N PHE A 34 3.17 -11.46 -2.41
CA PHE A 34 2.98 -10.46 -3.45
C PHE A 34 3.26 -9.03 -2.94
N ILE A 35 2.80 -8.68 -1.73
CA ILE A 35 3.09 -7.38 -1.11
C ILE A 35 4.59 -7.22 -0.89
N ARG A 36 5.28 -8.24 -0.37
CA ARG A 36 6.74 -8.21 -0.18
C ARG A 36 7.48 -7.97 -1.50
N LYS A 37 7.05 -8.59 -2.60
CA LYS A 37 7.63 -8.35 -3.94
C LYS A 37 7.35 -6.94 -4.48
N CYS A 38 6.26 -6.31 -4.08
CA CYS A 38 5.91 -4.95 -4.49
C CYS A 38 6.53 -3.87 -3.58
N HIS A 39 7.09 -4.24 -2.42
CA HIS A 39 7.76 -3.32 -1.52
C HIS A 39 9.10 -2.87 -2.13
N CYS A 40 9.21 -1.59 -2.46
CA CYS A 40 10.41 -1.01 -3.04
C CYS A 40 11.53 -0.88 -1.99
N PRO A 41 12.68 -1.56 -2.15
CA PRO A 41 13.76 -1.54 -1.16
C PRO A 41 14.49 -0.19 -1.08
N VAL A 42 14.36 0.65 -2.10
CA VAL A 42 15.04 1.96 -2.17
C VAL A 42 14.20 3.06 -1.53
N SER A 43 12.91 3.13 -1.88
CA SER A 43 12.04 4.20 -1.38
C SER A 43 11.32 3.85 -0.08
N GLY A 44 11.03 2.56 0.16
CA GLY A 44 10.16 2.08 1.24
C GLY A 44 8.67 2.07 0.91
N GLY A 45 8.26 2.60 -0.24
CA GLY A 45 6.86 2.55 -0.68
C GLY A 45 6.49 1.22 -1.34
N VAL A 46 5.20 0.99 -1.58
CA VAL A 46 4.70 -0.21 -2.26
C VAL A 46 4.14 0.15 -3.64
N ALA A 47 4.47 -0.67 -4.64
CA ALA A 47 3.99 -0.53 -6.01
C ALA A 47 2.65 -1.26 -6.26
N ALA A 48 1.98 -0.94 -7.36
CA ALA A 48 0.76 -1.64 -7.78
C ALA A 48 1.01 -3.13 -8.09
N CYS A 49 2.19 -3.41 -8.65
CA CYS A 49 2.66 -4.72 -9.07
C CYS A 49 4.20 -4.70 -9.13
N GLU A 50 4.82 -5.87 -9.15
CA GLU A 50 6.27 -6.03 -9.27
C GLU A 50 6.81 -5.30 -10.51
N GLY A 51 7.92 -4.56 -10.35
CA GLY A 51 8.57 -3.79 -11.42
C GLY A 51 7.96 -2.41 -11.70
N HIS A 52 6.91 -1.99 -10.98
CA HIS A 52 6.31 -0.66 -11.10
C HIS A 52 6.85 0.31 -10.03
N ASP A 53 6.66 1.61 -10.28
CA ASP A 53 7.01 2.64 -9.31
C ASP A 53 6.06 2.58 -8.08
N PRO A 54 6.59 2.81 -6.87
CA PRO A 54 5.80 2.88 -5.65
C PRO A 54 4.95 4.14 -5.61
N HIS A 55 3.74 4.03 -5.06
CA HIS A 55 2.80 5.13 -4.94
C HIS A 55 2.04 5.03 -3.61
N ILE A 56 1.70 6.16 -3.00
CA ILE A 56 1.07 6.20 -1.68
C ILE A 56 -0.28 5.48 -1.62
N LEU A 57 -1.07 5.51 -2.71
CA LEU A 57 -2.33 4.74 -2.85
C LEU A 57 -2.14 3.22 -2.69
N TYR A 58 -1.13 2.65 -3.35
CA TYR A 58 -0.85 1.21 -3.27
C TYR A 58 -0.17 0.86 -1.95
N THR A 59 0.61 1.78 -1.40
CA THR A 59 1.18 1.68 -0.04
C THR A 59 0.08 1.57 1.01
N LEU A 60 -0.94 2.44 0.96
CA LEU A 60 -2.10 2.33 1.84
C LEU A 60 -2.82 0.99 1.66
N SER A 61 -3.12 0.61 0.42
CA SER A 61 -3.82 -0.66 0.12
C SER A 61 -3.06 -1.86 0.71
N ALA A 62 -1.73 -1.89 0.55
CA ALA A 62 -0.89 -2.94 1.09
C ALA A 62 -0.88 -2.96 2.63
N VAL A 63 -0.70 -1.80 3.27
CA VAL A 63 -0.75 -1.67 4.74
C VAL A 63 -2.09 -2.17 5.29
N GLN A 64 -3.20 -1.79 4.67
CA GLN A 64 -4.53 -2.25 5.09
C GLN A 64 -4.70 -3.76 4.95
N ILE A 65 -4.24 -4.36 3.84
CA ILE A 65 -4.25 -5.83 3.67
C ILE A 65 -3.43 -6.50 4.79
N LEU A 66 -2.24 -5.99 5.09
CA LEU A 66 -1.38 -6.53 6.15
C LEU A 66 -2.03 -6.37 7.53
N CYS A 67 -2.73 -5.27 7.81
CA CYS A 67 -3.51 -5.11 9.04
C CYS A 67 -4.63 -6.15 9.15
N ILE A 68 -5.39 -6.39 8.07
CA ILE A 68 -6.47 -7.40 8.05
C ILE A 68 -5.94 -8.80 8.35
N TYR A 69 -4.74 -9.12 7.87
CA TYR A 69 -4.09 -10.41 8.07
C TYR A 69 -3.17 -10.50 9.31
N ASP A 70 -3.11 -9.46 10.13
CA ASP A 70 -2.18 -9.32 11.27
C ASP A 70 -0.73 -9.66 10.88
N ALA A 71 -0.23 -8.97 9.84
CA ALA A 71 0.98 -9.32 9.10
C ALA A 71 1.90 -8.12 8.83
N LEU A 72 1.80 -7.04 9.62
CA LEU A 72 2.61 -5.83 9.41
C LEU A 72 4.11 -6.07 9.59
N ASP A 73 4.49 -7.10 10.33
CA ASP A 73 5.88 -7.52 10.57
C ASP A 73 6.56 -8.13 9.33
N GLU A 74 5.80 -8.44 8.29
CA GLU A 74 6.31 -8.95 7.00
C GLU A 74 6.96 -7.87 6.13
N VAL A 75 6.86 -6.59 6.52
CA VAL A 75 7.44 -5.45 5.81
C VAL A 75 8.16 -4.49 6.76
N ASP A 76 9.14 -3.74 6.24
CA ASP A 76 9.77 -2.64 6.98
C ASP A 76 8.80 -1.45 7.09
N THR A 77 8.00 -1.43 8.14
CA THR A 77 7.06 -0.33 8.46
C THR A 77 7.79 1.00 8.69
N GLY A 78 9.04 0.97 9.15
CA GLY A 78 9.88 2.16 9.27
C GLY A 78 10.24 2.75 7.91
N ALA A 79 10.51 1.92 6.90
CA ALA A 79 10.73 2.35 5.53
C ALA A 79 9.47 2.95 4.92
N ILE A 80 8.30 2.35 5.16
CA ILE A 80 7.00 2.88 4.73
C ILE A 80 6.75 4.26 5.36
N ALA A 81 6.97 4.41 6.66
CA ALA A 81 6.79 5.69 7.34
C ALA A 81 7.74 6.78 6.78
N ARG A 82 9.01 6.42 6.51
CA ARG A 82 9.98 7.34 5.87
C ARG A 82 9.56 7.72 4.45
N TYR A 83 9.05 6.77 3.67
CA TYR A 83 8.52 7.00 2.34
C TYR A 83 7.37 8.02 2.38
N VAL A 84 6.35 7.76 3.20
CA VAL A 84 5.19 8.66 3.34
C VAL A 84 5.61 10.04 3.83
N GLY A 85 6.49 10.11 4.83
CA GLY A 85 7.03 11.37 5.34
C GLY A 85 7.78 12.16 4.25
N SER A 86 8.52 11.49 3.36
CA SER A 86 9.22 12.14 2.25
C SER A 86 8.31 12.77 1.20
N LEU A 87 7.03 12.36 1.14
CA LEU A 87 6.05 12.90 0.20
C LEU A 87 5.36 14.18 0.71
N GLN A 88 5.56 14.54 1.98
CA GLN A 88 4.95 15.74 2.57
C GLN A 88 5.57 17.03 2.00
N GLN A 89 4.70 17.98 1.67
CA GLN A 89 5.07 19.30 1.16
C GLN A 89 5.02 20.36 2.26
N LEU A 90 5.64 21.51 2.01
CA LEU A 90 5.70 22.63 2.98
C LEU A 90 4.31 23.18 3.36
N ASP A 91 3.34 23.08 2.46
CA ASP A 91 1.95 23.51 2.69
C ASP A 91 1.11 22.45 3.44
N GLY A 92 1.71 21.31 3.81
CA GLY A 92 1.06 20.20 4.48
C GLY A 92 0.34 19.22 3.55
N SER A 93 0.31 19.48 2.23
CA SER A 93 -0.15 18.51 1.25
C SER A 93 0.85 17.36 1.09
N PHE A 94 0.44 16.30 0.39
CA PHE A 94 1.31 15.16 0.08
C PHE A 94 1.32 14.91 -1.42
N PHE A 95 2.48 14.56 -1.96
CA PHE A 95 2.56 13.98 -3.30
C PHE A 95 2.10 12.53 -3.32
N GLY A 96 1.61 12.07 -4.46
CA GLY A 96 1.26 10.66 -4.68
C GLY A 96 2.49 9.76 -4.80
N ASP A 97 3.54 10.30 -5.43
CA ASP A 97 4.82 9.65 -5.69
C ASP A 97 5.91 10.70 -6.04
N LYS A 98 7.02 10.25 -6.63
CA LYS A 98 8.16 11.09 -7.04
C LYS A 98 7.86 12.08 -8.19
N TRP A 99 6.71 11.96 -8.86
CA TRP A 99 6.35 12.79 -10.02
C TRP A 99 5.53 14.03 -9.65
N GLY A 100 5.12 14.15 -8.38
CA GLY A 100 4.68 15.44 -7.82
C GLY A 100 3.20 15.80 -8.03
N GLU A 101 2.33 14.85 -8.35
CA GLU A 101 0.88 15.10 -8.31
C GLU A 101 0.46 15.44 -6.87
N VAL A 102 -0.29 16.53 -6.70
CA VAL A 102 -0.91 16.91 -5.43
C VAL A 102 -2.41 16.68 -5.51
N ASP A 103 -2.92 15.85 -4.61
CA ASP A 103 -4.35 15.60 -4.46
C ASP A 103 -4.68 15.36 -2.99
N THR A 104 -5.84 15.83 -2.54
CA THR A 104 -6.39 15.59 -1.19
C THR A 104 -6.43 14.11 -0.78
N ARG A 105 -6.57 13.20 -1.75
CA ARG A 105 -6.52 11.74 -1.54
C ARG A 105 -5.19 11.31 -0.92
N PHE A 106 -4.09 11.97 -1.26
CA PHE A 106 -2.76 11.60 -0.75
C PHE A 106 -2.57 12.02 0.70
N SER A 107 -3.14 13.16 1.10
CA SER A 107 -3.19 13.55 2.52
C SER A 107 -3.98 12.54 3.35
N PHE A 108 -5.13 12.07 2.84
CA PHE A 108 -5.88 10.99 3.49
C PHE A 108 -5.05 9.71 3.58
N CYS A 109 -4.38 9.31 2.49
CA CYS A 109 -3.55 8.10 2.50
C CYS A 109 -2.41 8.21 3.50
N ALA A 110 -1.72 9.34 3.57
CA ALA A 110 -0.63 9.55 4.51
C ALA A 110 -1.08 9.37 5.96
N VAL A 111 -2.20 9.99 6.33
CA VAL A 111 -2.76 9.89 7.69
C VAL A 111 -3.29 8.49 8.00
N ALA A 112 -3.82 7.77 7.01
CA ALA A 112 -4.32 6.40 7.22
C ALA A 112 -3.21 5.35 7.27
N ILE A 113 -2.01 5.64 6.75
CA ILE A 113 -0.84 4.77 6.83
C ILE A 113 -0.09 4.92 8.16
N LEU A 114 0.06 6.16 8.64
CA LEU A 114 0.86 6.53 9.82
C LEU A 114 0.09 6.38 11.13
#